data_AF-A0ABD4USW2-F1
#
_entry.id   AF-A0ABD4USW2-F1
#
_cell.length_a   1.000
_cell.length_b   1.000
_cell.length_c   1.000
_cell.angle_alpha   90.00
_cell.angle_beta   90.00
_cell.angle_gamma   90.00
#
_symmetry.space_group_name_H-M   'P 1'
#
loop_
_entity.id
_entity.type
_entity.pdbx_description
1 polymer ?
#
loop_
_entity_poly.entity_id
_entity_poly.type
_entity_poly.pdbx_seq_one_letter_code
_entity_poly.pdbx_strand_id
1 'polypeptide(L)'
;MEQEFLLKFLEIGVIDLKGDDTKLEKLRSTAKDLSALLRKTPTKTACFTMVAADPHIAATDPTVEEAMAALRKQWETVANAFAGRPVAILRAILLDAIVQAARSDDAIAVAFVNTARNALANAETSDEAEIWREAISEIETKVDARAETEWATPEMITVEPLQYTPPASLSLSHDVPTVDRNRLKAKFYSAAGPWGDDNPNRYQLQNNAQAWTQDFADRMSLAIADELNGMAEELASAPVDLAGPLSTLAKAVAAHVDKALANFSGATAGLQRRTNLLWWKEALYSPSAHASYADLPPFEASALMALDLHQQVPTYSPASVSAFLREAIYCLPAKKGEQGNDKRDFASLVRDARTTAHMQPFRLLAAQYAPAPIGRGPLLSLIGHPQDSGAVEATTLHALSGVDASTEMSPSDWGTYLFRELQSARATIDNPIKRVKKK
;
A
#
# COMPACT_ATOMS: atom_id res chain seq x y z
N MET A 1 -19.93 -18.64 11.49
CA MET A 1 -19.15 -18.66 12.75
C MET A 1 -17.74 -18.99 12.31
N GLU A 2 -16.80 -18.05 12.40
CA GLU A 2 -15.43 -18.33 11.97
C GLU A 2 -14.85 -19.45 12.85
N GLN A 3 -14.25 -20.45 12.22
CA GLN A 3 -13.74 -21.62 12.93
C GLN A 3 -12.47 -21.22 13.72
N GLU A 4 -12.44 -21.58 15.00
CA GLU A 4 -11.28 -21.37 15.87
C GLU A 4 -10.31 -22.52 15.68
N PHE A 5 -9.06 -22.22 15.31
CA PHE A 5 -8.04 -23.24 15.10
C PHE A 5 -7.60 -23.87 16.42
N LEU A 6 -7.72 -23.13 17.52
CA LEU A 6 -7.51 -23.65 18.88
C LEU A 6 -8.39 -24.86 19.20
N LEU A 7 -9.67 -24.85 18.77
CA LEU A 7 -10.59 -25.98 19.00
C LEU A 7 -10.16 -27.23 18.22
N LYS A 8 -9.65 -27.07 17.00
CA LYS A 8 -9.19 -28.21 16.20
C LYS A 8 -8.05 -28.96 16.88
N PHE A 9 -7.14 -28.24 17.56
CA PHE A 9 -6.08 -28.86 18.37
C PHE A 9 -6.63 -29.66 19.57
N LEU A 10 -7.76 -29.24 20.16
CA LEU A 10 -8.47 -30.03 21.20
C LEU A 10 -9.13 -31.28 20.60
N GLU A 11 -9.76 -31.13 19.43
CA GLU A 11 -10.48 -32.20 18.74
C GLU A 11 -9.55 -33.36 18.35
N ILE A 12 -8.33 -33.06 17.90
CA ILE A 12 -7.31 -34.08 17.60
C ILE A 12 -6.51 -34.55 18.82
N GLY A 13 -6.80 -34.01 20.02
CA GLY A 13 -6.18 -34.44 21.27
C GLY A 13 -4.73 -33.98 21.48
N VAL A 14 -4.21 -33.06 20.67
CA VAL A 14 -2.86 -32.47 20.85
C VAL A 14 -2.80 -31.63 22.12
N ILE A 15 -3.92 -31.03 22.52
CA ILE A 15 -4.07 -30.33 23.79
C ILE A 15 -5.25 -30.91 24.57
N ASP A 16 -5.12 -30.97 25.90
CA ASP A 16 -6.17 -31.45 26.80
C ASP A 16 -6.38 -30.46 27.95
N LEU A 17 -7.61 -29.96 28.08
CA LEU A 17 -8.03 -29.03 29.13
C LEU A 17 -8.77 -29.72 30.28
N LYS A 18 -8.89 -31.05 30.24
CA LYS A 18 -9.61 -31.90 31.20
C LYS A 18 -11.09 -31.50 31.34
N GLY A 19 -11.72 -31.10 30.24
CA GLY A 19 -13.15 -30.74 30.18
C GLY A 19 -13.54 -29.46 30.93
N ASP A 20 -12.61 -28.52 31.12
CA ASP A 20 -12.87 -27.27 31.82
C ASP A 20 -12.94 -26.08 30.85
N ASP A 21 -14.17 -25.70 30.49
CA ASP A 21 -14.47 -24.59 29.57
C ASP A 21 -13.92 -23.24 30.07
N THR A 22 -13.73 -23.07 31.38
CA THR A 22 -13.15 -21.82 31.91
C THR A 22 -11.68 -21.67 31.52
N LYS A 23 -10.96 -22.77 31.31
CA LYS A 23 -9.59 -22.75 30.77
C LYS A 23 -9.59 -22.40 29.29
N LEU A 24 -10.54 -22.93 28.54
CA LEU A 24 -10.69 -22.62 27.11
C LEU A 24 -10.92 -21.12 26.89
N GLU A 25 -11.79 -20.48 27.68
CA GLU A 25 -12.02 -19.03 27.61
C GLU A 25 -10.75 -18.20 27.90
N LYS A 26 -9.89 -18.67 28.82
CA LYS A 26 -8.59 -18.04 29.08
C LYS A 26 -7.63 -18.18 27.90
N LEU A 27 -7.64 -19.33 27.22
CA LEU A 27 -6.84 -19.55 26.02
C LEU A 27 -7.32 -18.65 24.87
N ARG A 28 -8.64 -18.57 24.63
CA ARG A 28 -9.25 -17.65 23.65
C ARG A 28 -8.89 -16.20 23.91
N SER A 29 -8.98 -15.78 25.17
CA SER A 29 -8.61 -14.41 25.59
C SER A 29 -7.12 -14.14 25.33
N THR A 30 -6.26 -15.12 25.58
CA THR A 30 -4.82 -15.03 25.30
C THR A 30 -4.56 -14.92 23.79
N ALA A 31 -5.22 -15.74 22.97
CA ALA A 31 -5.09 -15.69 21.51
C ALA A 31 -5.52 -14.33 20.96
N LYS A 32 -6.62 -13.76 21.48
CA LYS A 32 -7.10 -12.42 21.13
C LYS A 32 -6.10 -11.32 21.49
N ASP A 33 -5.49 -11.40 22.68
CA ASP A 33 -4.46 -10.44 23.11
C ASP A 33 -3.21 -10.52 22.25
N LEU A 34 -2.75 -11.74 21.92
CA LEU A 34 -1.62 -11.96 21.03
C LEU A 34 -1.91 -11.52 19.59
N SER A 35 -3.14 -11.73 19.09
CA SER A 35 -3.59 -11.20 17.80
C SER A 35 -3.56 -9.67 17.77
N ALA A 36 -4.02 -9.02 18.84
CA ALA A 36 -3.94 -7.56 18.99
C ALA A 36 -2.49 -7.05 19.08
N LEU A 37 -1.60 -7.80 19.74
CA LEU A 37 -0.17 -7.50 19.79
C LEU A 37 0.48 -7.64 18.42
N LEU A 38 0.16 -8.69 17.68
CA LEU A 38 0.69 -8.96 16.35
C LEU A 38 0.30 -7.86 15.36
N ARG A 39 -0.95 -7.35 15.41
CA ARG A 39 -1.37 -6.18 14.63
C ARG A 39 -0.61 -4.90 14.98
N LYS A 40 -0.13 -4.76 16.21
CA LYS A 40 0.74 -3.62 16.60
C LYS A 40 2.19 -3.84 16.19
N THR A 41 2.63 -5.09 16.10
CA THR A 41 4.01 -5.49 15.76
C THR A 41 4.03 -6.60 14.70
N PRO A 42 3.65 -6.29 13.44
CA PRO A 42 3.49 -7.31 12.38
C PRO A 42 4.77 -8.09 12.07
N THR A 43 5.93 -7.50 12.34
CA THR A 43 7.24 -8.12 12.10
C THR A 43 7.46 -9.41 12.91
N LYS A 44 6.63 -9.67 13.93
CA LYS A 44 6.67 -10.93 14.70
C LYS A 44 5.93 -12.08 14.02
N THR A 45 5.21 -11.85 12.92
CA THR A 45 4.42 -12.90 12.26
C THR A 45 5.28 -14.09 11.85
N ALA A 46 6.49 -13.85 11.34
CA ALA A 46 7.37 -14.93 10.92
C ALA A 46 7.77 -15.84 12.10
N CYS A 47 8.31 -15.29 13.20
CA CYS A 47 8.71 -16.10 14.35
C CYS A 47 7.51 -16.79 15.03
N PHE A 48 6.37 -16.10 15.16
CA PHE A 48 5.14 -16.69 15.70
C PHE A 48 4.70 -17.89 14.86
N THR A 49 4.72 -17.76 13.53
CA THR A 49 4.33 -18.84 12.60
C THR A 49 5.27 -20.03 12.70
N MET A 50 6.58 -19.79 12.68
CA MET A 50 7.59 -20.85 12.73
C MET A 50 7.58 -21.60 14.07
N VAL A 51 7.35 -20.89 15.18
CA VAL A 51 7.23 -21.50 16.52
C VAL A 51 5.94 -22.30 16.66
N ALA A 52 4.83 -21.77 16.16
CA ALA A 52 3.57 -22.51 16.14
C ALA A 52 3.68 -23.80 15.30
N ALA A 53 4.38 -23.75 14.16
CA ALA A 53 4.51 -24.86 13.23
C ALA A 53 5.43 -26.01 13.70
N ASP A 54 6.28 -25.79 14.71
CA ASP A 54 7.30 -26.75 15.15
C ASP A 54 6.88 -27.49 16.44
N PRO A 55 6.49 -28.79 16.38
CA PRO A 55 6.13 -29.58 17.55
C PRO A 55 7.26 -29.79 18.56
N HIS A 56 8.50 -29.66 18.11
CA HIS A 56 9.70 -29.92 18.90
C HIS A 56 10.41 -28.62 19.32
N ILE A 57 9.73 -27.48 19.23
CA ILE A 57 10.30 -26.19 19.62
C ILE A 57 10.72 -26.19 21.10
N ALA A 58 11.91 -25.63 21.35
CA ALA A 58 12.45 -25.53 22.69
C ALA A 58 11.54 -24.67 23.59
N ALA A 59 11.24 -25.16 24.80
CA ALA A 59 10.42 -24.44 25.77
C ALA A 59 11.02 -23.08 26.19
N THR A 60 12.33 -22.88 25.97
CA THR A 60 13.06 -21.64 26.27
C THR A 60 13.14 -20.67 25.08
N ASP A 61 12.50 -20.97 23.94
CA ASP A 61 12.46 -20.04 22.80
C ASP A 61 11.81 -18.70 23.22
N PRO A 62 12.36 -17.54 22.82
CA PRO A 62 11.83 -16.23 23.20
C PRO A 62 10.34 -16.04 22.86
N THR A 63 9.86 -16.63 21.77
CA THR A 63 8.46 -16.55 21.35
C THR A 63 7.55 -17.38 22.26
N VAL A 64 8.04 -18.53 22.71
CA VAL A 64 7.33 -19.39 23.69
C VAL A 64 7.24 -18.67 25.03
N GLU A 65 8.31 -18.00 25.47
CA GLU A 65 8.27 -17.16 26.69
C GLU A 65 7.29 -15.99 26.57
N GLU A 66 7.26 -15.33 25.41
CA GLU A 66 6.32 -14.25 25.13
C GLU A 66 4.86 -14.74 25.18
N ALA A 67 4.56 -15.87 24.54
CA ALA A 67 3.24 -16.50 24.59
C ALA A 67 2.87 -16.92 26.02
N MET A 68 3.82 -17.47 26.77
CA MET A 68 3.63 -17.86 28.18
C MET A 68 3.36 -16.63 29.06
N ALA A 69 4.05 -15.52 28.82
CA ALA A 69 3.82 -14.26 29.54
C ALA A 69 2.43 -13.68 29.24
N ALA A 70 1.93 -13.80 28.00
CA ALA A 70 0.57 -13.44 27.66
C ALA A 70 -0.45 -14.36 28.36
N LEU A 71 -0.22 -15.68 28.34
CA LEU A 71 -1.10 -16.65 28.99
C LEU A 71 -1.21 -16.42 30.50
N ARG A 72 -0.09 -16.12 31.17
CA ARG A 72 -0.08 -15.83 32.61
C ARG A 72 -0.93 -14.62 33.01
N LYS A 73 -1.14 -13.65 32.11
CA LYS A 73 -2.02 -12.50 32.37
C LYS A 73 -3.49 -12.90 32.42
N GLN A 74 -3.87 -13.93 31.66
CA GLN A 74 -5.25 -14.46 31.62
C GLN A 74 -5.45 -15.66 32.57
N TRP A 75 -4.36 -16.36 32.91
CA TRP A 75 -4.36 -17.53 33.76
C TRP A 75 -3.18 -17.53 34.73
N GLU A 76 -3.33 -16.82 35.84
CA GLU A 76 -2.28 -16.69 36.86
C GLU A 76 -1.82 -18.03 37.45
N THR A 77 -2.75 -18.97 37.64
CA THR A 77 -2.48 -20.30 38.22
C THR A 77 -2.01 -21.36 37.21
N VAL A 78 -1.63 -20.96 35.98
CA VAL A 78 -1.18 -21.90 34.94
C VAL A 78 0.03 -22.74 35.39
N ALA A 79 0.90 -22.19 36.23
CA ALA A 79 2.06 -22.91 36.78
C ALA A 79 1.66 -24.06 37.74
N ASN A 80 0.46 -24.00 38.32
CA ASN A 80 -0.07 -25.09 39.15
C ASN A 80 -0.72 -26.18 38.29
N ALA A 81 -1.13 -25.85 37.06
CA ALA A 81 -1.77 -26.78 36.14
C ALA A 81 -0.76 -27.60 35.32
N PHE A 82 0.43 -27.06 35.08
CA PHE A 82 1.48 -27.69 34.29
C PHE A 82 2.84 -27.62 35.00
N ALA A 83 3.53 -28.75 35.10
CA ALA A 83 4.87 -28.83 35.73
C ALA A 83 5.96 -28.09 34.93
N GLY A 84 5.69 -27.76 33.67
CA GLY A 84 6.58 -27.00 32.78
C GLY A 84 5.79 -26.09 31.85
N ARG A 85 6.46 -25.48 30.88
CA ARG A 85 5.78 -24.67 29.86
C ARG A 85 4.94 -25.59 28.98
N PRO A 86 3.62 -25.35 28.85
CA PRO A 86 2.76 -26.21 28.04
C PRO A 86 2.92 -25.85 26.56
N VAL A 87 4.02 -26.28 25.93
CA VAL A 87 4.42 -25.88 24.57
C VAL A 87 3.31 -26.15 23.55
N ALA A 88 2.65 -27.31 23.57
CA ALA A 88 1.54 -27.62 22.67
C ALA A 88 0.38 -26.62 22.78
N ILE A 89 0.02 -26.21 24.00
CA ILE A 89 -1.02 -25.20 24.24
C ILE A 89 -0.59 -23.84 23.71
N LEU A 90 0.66 -23.45 23.96
CA LEU A 90 1.19 -22.16 23.49
C LEU A 90 1.26 -22.11 21.95
N ARG A 91 1.62 -23.21 21.28
CA ARG A 91 1.62 -23.34 19.81
C ARG A 91 0.21 -23.19 19.23
N ALA A 92 -0.78 -23.88 19.81
CA ALA A 92 -2.17 -23.78 19.37
C ALA A 92 -2.73 -22.35 19.53
N ILE A 93 -2.43 -21.70 20.65
CA ILE A 93 -2.78 -20.29 20.90
C ILE A 93 -2.12 -19.36 19.88
N LEU A 94 -0.84 -19.59 19.56
CA LEU A 94 -0.10 -18.79 18.58
C LEU A 94 -0.71 -18.92 17.18
N LEU A 95 -1.01 -20.13 16.70
CA LEU A 95 -1.68 -20.32 15.41
C LEU A 95 -3.01 -19.58 15.37
N ASP A 96 -3.85 -19.75 16.39
CA ASP A 96 -5.16 -19.11 16.44
C ASP A 96 -5.03 -17.57 16.45
N ALA A 97 -4.07 -17.03 17.22
CA ALA A 97 -3.77 -15.60 17.23
C ALA A 97 -3.32 -15.06 15.87
N ILE A 98 -2.45 -15.80 15.16
CA ILE A 98 -1.95 -15.42 13.83
C ILE A 98 -3.10 -15.39 12.83
N VAL A 99 -3.93 -16.43 12.78
CA VAL A 99 -5.07 -16.51 11.87
C VAL A 99 -6.06 -15.38 12.14
N GLN A 100 -6.42 -15.13 13.41
CA GLN A 100 -7.27 -14.00 13.79
C GLN A 100 -6.69 -12.65 13.30
N ALA A 101 -5.37 -12.47 13.43
CA ALA A 101 -4.70 -11.25 12.96
C ALA A 101 -4.69 -11.16 11.42
N ALA A 102 -4.40 -12.25 10.73
CA ALA A 102 -4.36 -12.34 9.27
C ALA A 102 -5.72 -12.10 8.60
N ARG A 103 -6.82 -12.52 9.25
CA ARG A 103 -8.19 -12.18 8.82
C ARG A 103 -8.42 -10.67 8.79
N SER A 104 -7.81 -9.93 9.71
CA SER A 104 -8.00 -8.48 9.85
C SER A 104 -6.93 -7.63 9.17
N ASP A 105 -5.73 -8.15 8.91
CA ASP A 105 -4.59 -7.40 8.36
C ASP A 105 -3.90 -8.20 7.24
N ASP A 106 -3.93 -7.64 6.03
CA ASP A 106 -3.44 -8.31 4.83
C ASP A 106 -1.90 -8.42 4.79
N ALA A 107 -1.17 -7.53 5.47
CA ALA A 107 0.28 -7.66 5.60
C ALA A 107 0.65 -8.88 6.45
N ILE A 108 -0.09 -9.10 7.54
CA ILE A 108 0.05 -10.29 8.38
C ILE A 108 -0.36 -11.54 7.60
N ALA A 109 -1.41 -11.47 6.80
CA ALA A 109 -1.86 -12.58 5.95
C ALA A 109 -0.77 -13.03 4.97
N VAL A 110 -0.15 -12.10 4.24
CA VAL A 110 0.95 -12.40 3.30
C VAL A 110 2.13 -13.02 4.04
N ALA A 111 2.53 -12.46 5.18
CA ALA A 111 3.66 -12.97 5.95
C ALA A 111 3.39 -14.36 6.53
N PHE A 112 2.18 -14.60 7.04
CA PHE A 112 1.78 -15.91 7.56
C PHE A 112 1.86 -16.99 6.47
N VAL A 113 1.20 -16.80 5.33
CA VAL A 113 1.15 -17.80 4.25
C VAL A 113 2.55 -18.13 3.74
N ASN A 114 3.35 -17.10 3.42
CA ASN A 114 4.71 -17.30 2.92
C ASN A 114 5.61 -18.01 3.92
N THR A 115 5.53 -17.62 5.21
CA THR A 115 6.35 -18.25 6.25
C THR A 115 5.89 -19.68 6.53
N ALA A 116 4.58 -19.92 6.62
CA ALA A 116 4.02 -21.25 6.87
C ALA A 116 4.37 -22.23 5.73
N ARG A 117 4.30 -21.78 4.47
CA ARG A 117 4.71 -22.58 3.29
C ARG A 117 6.18 -22.98 3.33
N ASN A 118 7.05 -22.15 3.91
CA ASN A 118 8.46 -22.48 4.10
C ASN A 118 8.68 -23.42 5.30
N ALA A 119 8.08 -23.10 6.45
CA ALA A 119 8.23 -23.87 7.68
C ALA A 119 7.71 -25.31 7.54
N LEU A 120 6.58 -25.49 6.86
CA LEU A 120 5.92 -26.79 6.73
C LEU A 120 6.39 -27.61 5.53
N ALA A 121 7.16 -27.03 4.60
CA ALA A 121 7.65 -27.76 3.43
C ALA A 121 8.53 -28.96 3.81
N ASN A 122 9.25 -28.85 4.94
CA ASN A 122 10.16 -29.87 5.46
C ASN A 122 9.76 -30.34 6.87
N ALA A 123 8.55 -29.99 7.33
CA ALA A 123 8.07 -30.46 8.62
C ALA A 123 7.67 -31.93 8.53
N GLU A 124 7.87 -32.68 9.62
CA GLU A 124 7.38 -34.05 9.72
C GLU A 124 5.85 -34.07 9.58
N THR A 125 5.32 -35.12 8.92
CA THR A 125 3.88 -35.28 8.75
C THR A 125 3.26 -35.55 10.12
N SER A 126 2.60 -34.54 10.67
CA SER A 126 1.92 -34.57 11.97
C SER A 126 0.41 -34.74 11.79
N ASP A 127 -0.28 -35.22 12.82
CA ASP A 127 -1.74 -35.18 12.94
C ASP A 127 -2.30 -33.75 12.84
N GLU A 128 -1.45 -32.73 13.05
CA GLU A 128 -1.77 -31.31 12.86
C GLU A 128 -1.81 -30.87 11.37
N ALA A 129 -1.40 -31.71 10.42
CA ALA A 129 -1.22 -31.31 9.01
C ALA A 129 -2.50 -30.78 8.34
N GLU A 130 -3.67 -31.36 8.66
CA GLU A 130 -4.95 -30.87 8.14
C GLU A 130 -5.27 -29.47 8.67
N ILE A 131 -5.03 -29.26 9.97
CA ILE A 131 -5.29 -27.97 10.64
C ILE A 131 -4.48 -26.87 9.96
N TRP A 132 -3.20 -27.13 9.69
CA TRP A 132 -2.33 -26.21 8.97
C TRP A 132 -2.76 -25.98 7.52
N ARG A 133 -3.17 -27.04 6.81
CA ARG A 133 -3.64 -26.92 5.42
C ARG A 133 -4.86 -26.01 5.34
N GLU A 134 -5.83 -26.20 6.22
CA GLU A 134 -7.04 -25.39 6.29
C GLU A 134 -6.72 -23.93 6.66
N ALA A 135 -5.86 -23.70 7.66
CA ALA A 135 -5.44 -22.36 8.07
C ALA A 135 -4.76 -21.59 6.93
N ILE A 136 -3.84 -22.25 6.22
CA ILE A 136 -3.13 -21.65 5.09
C ILE A 136 -4.09 -21.41 3.94
N SER A 137 -4.92 -22.39 3.57
CA SER A 137 -5.85 -22.26 2.44
C SER A 137 -6.87 -21.14 2.65
N GLU A 138 -7.37 -20.95 3.87
CA GLU A 138 -8.30 -19.88 4.23
C GLU A 138 -7.66 -18.50 3.95
N ILE A 139 -6.46 -18.27 4.49
CA ILE A 139 -5.78 -16.99 4.38
C ILE A 139 -5.19 -16.76 2.98
N GLU A 140 -4.68 -17.80 2.33
CA GLU A 140 -4.12 -17.74 0.98
C GLU A 140 -5.18 -17.34 -0.05
N THR A 141 -6.40 -17.89 0.05
CA THR A 141 -7.52 -17.49 -0.83
C THR A 141 -7.78 -15.98 -0.77
N LYS A 142 -7.74 -15.40 0.43
CA LYS A 142 -7.89 -13.95 0.64
C LYS A 142 -6.73 -13.16 0.03
N VAL A 143 -5.49 -13.61 0.27
CA VAL A 143 -4.28 -12.95 -0.25
C VAL A 143 -4.25 -12.99 -1.78
N ASP A 144 -4.56 -14.13 -2.38
CA ASP A 144 -4.59 -14.30 -3.83
C ASP A 144 -5.69 -13.45 -4.48
N ALA A 145 -6.92 -13.43 -3.93
CA ALA A 145 -7.98 -12.57 -4.45
C ALA A 145 -7.59 -11.08 -4.48
N ARG A 146 -6.90 -10.61 -3.43
CA ARG A 146 -6.37 -9.24 -3.38
C ARG A 146 -5.25 -9.03 -4.43
N ALA A 147 -4.33 -9.98 -4.53
CA ALA A 147 -3.22 -9.89 -5.49
C ALA A 147 -3.73 -9.92 -6.93
N GLU A 148 -4.69 -10.79 -7.27
CA GLU A 148 -5.32 -10.84 -8.59
C GLU A 148 -5.99 -9.52 -8.96
N THR A 149 -6.64 -8.87 -8.00
CA THR A 149 -7.24 -7.53 -8.21
C THR A 149 -6.16 -6.48 -8.51
N GLU A 150 -5.04 -6.48 -7.78
CA GLU A 150 -3.93 -5.53 -8.01
C GLU A 150 -3.19 -5.79 -9.34
N TRP A 151 -3.23 -7.03 -9.83
CA TRP A 151 -2.58 -7.45 -11.06
C TRP A 151 -3.53 -7.49 -12.26
N ALA A 152 -4.82 -7.29 -12.09
CA ALA A 152 -5.78 -7.32 -13.18
C ALA A 152 -5.46 -6.25 -14.24
N THR A 153 -5.69 -6.58 -15.50
CA THR A 153 -5.70 -5.63 -16.61
C THR A 153 -7.13 -5.59 -17.13
N PRO A 154 -7.89 -4.50 -16.90
CA PRO A 154 -9.28 -4.45 -17.32
C PRO A 154 -9.36 -4.43 -18.85
N GLU A 155 -10.36 -5.12 -19.40
CA GLU A 155 -10.61 -5.15 -20.85
C GLU A 155 -11.02 -3.78 -21.39
N MET A 156 -11.68 -2.96 -20.57
CA MET A 156 -12.08 -1.60 -20.90
C MET A 156 -11.75 -0.66 -19.74
N ILE A 157 -11.15 0.49 -20.07
CA ILE A 157 -10.88 1.55 -19.10
C ILE A 157 -12.04 2.55 -19.19
N THR A 158 -12.92 2.53 -18.19
CA THR A 158 -14.01 3.50 -18.08
C THR A 158 -13.55 4.73 -17.30
N VAL A 159 -13.68 5.91 -17.90
CA VAL A 159 -13.45 7.18 -17.23
C VAL A 159 -14.80 7.74 -16.80
N GLU A 160 -14.97 8.01 -15.52
CA GLU A 160 -16.20 8.64 -15.00
C GLU A 160 -16.42 10.01 -15.65
N PRO A 161 -17.65 10.41 -15.98
CA PRO A 161 -17.93 11.72 -16.55
C PRO A 161 -17.40 12.89 -15.70
N LEU A 162 -17.07 14.01 -16.34
CA LEU A 162 -16.70 15.25 -15.65
C LEU A 162 -17.86 15.69 -14.74
N GLN A 163 -17.61 15.70 -13.43
CA GLN A 163 -18.55 16.25 -12.45
C GLN A 163 -18.33 17.76 -12.36
N TYR A 164 -19.13 18.51 -13.12
CA TYR A 164 -19.15 19.98 -13.07
C TYR A 164 -20.59 20.48 -13.06
N THR A 165 -20.92 21.28 -12.05
CA THR A 165 -22.21 21.97 -11.98
C THR A 165 -21.98 23.42 -12.40
N PRO A 166 -22.59 23.88 -13.51
CA PRO A 166 -22.44 25.27 -13.94
C PRO A 166 -23.07 26.23 -12.91
N PRO A 167 -22.49 27.44 -12.73
CA PRO A 167 -23.10 28.44 -11.87
C PRO A 167 -24.49 28.85 -12.39
N ALA A 168 -25.35 29.28 -11.47
CA ALA A 168 -26.69 29.75 -11.79
C ALA A 168 -26.63 30.91 -12.80
N SER A 169 -27.55 30.92 -13.76
CA SER A 169 -27.68 32.00 -14.72
C SER A 169 -27.95 33.32 -14.00
N LEU A 170 -27.09 34.32 -14.24
CA LEU A 170 -27.32 35.68 -13.77
C LEU A 170 -28.44 36.31 -14.60
N SER A 171 -29.60 36.54 -13.98
CA SER A 171 -30.63 37.40 -14.53
C SER A 171 -30.24 38.84 -14.25
N LEU A 172 -29.74 39.56 -15.26
CA LEU A 172 -29.50 40.99 -15.16
C LEU A 172 -30.85 41.71 -15.21
N SER A 173 -31.41 42.06 -14.05
CA SER A 173 -32.51 43.01 -13.97
C SER A 173 -31.93 44.42 -14.01
N HIS A 174 -32.15 45.14 -15.11
CA HIS A 174 -31.82 46.56 -15.20
C HIS A 174 -32.98 47.39 -14.68
N ASP A 175 -32.73 48.27 -13.72
CA ASP A 175 -33.66 49.36 -13.43
C ASP A 175 -33.55 50.39 -14.57
N VAL A 176 -34.70 50.83 -15.10
CA VAL A 176 -34.74 51.82 -16.18
C VAL A 176 -34.30 53.16 -15.59
N PRO A 177 -33.20 53.78 -16.07
CA PRO A 177 -32.75 55.06 -15.55
C PRO A 177 -33.82 56.12 -15.77
N THR A 178 -34.02 56.97 -14.76
CA THR A 178 -35.05 58.02 -14.77
C THR A 178 -34.40 59.38 -14.89
N VAL A 179 -34.77 60.14 -15.92
CA VAL A 179 -34.23 61.49 -16.15
C VAL A 179 -34.78 62.46 -15.10
N ASP A 180 -33.91 63.22 -14.44
CA ASP A 180 -34.31 64.33 -13.57
C ASP A 180 -34.84 65.48 -14.41
N ARG A 181 -36.17 65.48 -14.59
CA ARG A 181 -36.89 66.49 -15.36
C ARG A 181 -36.72 67.90 -14.82
N ASN A 182 -36.51 68.06 -13.51
CA ASN A 182 -36.35 69.39 -12.90
C ASN A 182 -34.98 69.96 -13.22
N ARG A 183 -33.94 69.13 -13.13
CA ARG A 183 -32.58 69.49 -13.53
C ARG A 183 -32.48 69.81 -15.02
N LEU A 184 -33.06 68.96 -15.88
CA LEU A 184 -33.06 69.20 -17.32
C LEU A 184 -33.81 70.49 -17.68
N LYS A 185 -34.97 70.73 -17.06
CA LYS A 185 -35.73 71.98 -17.25
C LYS A 185 -34.93 73.21 -16.82
N ALA A 186 -34.19 73.14 -15.73
CA ALA A 186 -33.32 74.24 -15.29
C ALA A 186 -32.23 74.54 -16.32
N LYS A 187 -31.56 73.50 -16.88
CA LYS A 187 -30.58 73.68 -17.95
C LYS A 187 -31.19 74.30 -19.22
N PHE A 188 -32.40 73.88 -19.60
CA PHE A 188 -33.10 74.46 -20.76
C PHE A 188 -33.47 75.94 -20.52
N TYR A 189 -33.89 76.27 -19.30
CA TYR A 189 -34.20 77.63 -18.92
C TYR A 189 -32.96 78.52 -18.97
N SER A 190 -31.81 78.04 -18.47
CA SER A 190 -30.52 78.73 -18.63
C SER A 190 -30.10 78.89 -20.09
N ALA A 191 -30.29 77.89 -20.94
CA ALA A 191 -29.96 78.00 -22.36
C ALA A 191 -30.80 79.07 -23.07
N ALA A 192 -32.06 79.27 -22.66
CA ALA A 192 -32.98 80.22 -23.28
C ALA A 192 -32.66 81.70 -23.03
N GLY A 193 -31.90 82.05 -21.99
CA GLY A 193 -31.54 83.44 -21.73
C GLY A 193 -30.77 83.67 -20.42
N PRO A 194 -30.45 84.94 -20.10
CA PRO A 194 -29.48 85.29 -19.05
C PRO A 194 -29.98 85.10 -17.61
N TRP A 195 -31.13 84.45 -17.43
CA TRP A 195 -31.90 84.42 -16.17
C TRP A 195 -31.80 83.08 -15.46
N GLY A 196 -31.15 82.09 -16.07
CA GLY A 196 -30.93 80.80 -15.43
C GLY A 196 -29.70 80.78 -14.54
N ASP A 197 -29.69 79.88 -13.57
CA ASP A 197 -28.65 79.80 -12.55
C ASP A 197 -27.43 78.99 -12.98
N ASP A 198 -27.54 78.20 -14.05
CA ASP A 198 -26.50 77.28 -14.52
C ASP A 198 -26.05 77.59 -15.95
N ASN A 199 -24.91 78.25 -16.08
CA ASN A 199 -24.27 78.62 -17.35
C ASN A 199 -25.27 79.25 -18.37
N PRO A 200 -25.91 80.39 -18.04
CA PRO A 200 -26.99 80.94 -18.85
C PRO A 200 -26.50 81.58 -20.16
N ASN A 201 -27.38 81.59 -21.15
CA ASN A 201 -27.16 82.30 -22.41
C ASN A 201 -27.13 83.80 -22.17
N ARG A 202 -26.01 84.43 -22.50
CA ARG A 202 -25.76 85.84 -22.14
C ARG A 202 -26.50 86.82 -23.03
N TYR A 203 -27.04 86.34 -24.15
CA TYR A 203 -27.72 87.15 -25.14
C TYR A 203 -29.22 87.10 -24.93
N GLN A 204 -29.94 88.06 -25.50
CA GLN A 204 -31.39 88.08 -25.55
C GLN A 204 -31.84 88.06 -27.00
N LEU A 205 -32.85 87.25 -27.31
CA LEU A 205 -33.35 87.07 -28.67
C LEU A 205 -33.71 88.40 -29.35
N GLN A 206 -34.27 89.36 -28.59
CA GLN A 206 -34.73 90.64 -29.13
C GLN A 206 -33.59 91.59 -29.54
N ASN A 207 -32.42 91.49 -28.90
CA ASN A 207 -31.33 92.45 -29.10
C ASN A 207 -30.17 91.88 -29.92
N ASN A 208 -29.97 90.56 -29.94
CA ASN A 208 -28.85 89.94 -30.64
C ASN A 208 -29.20 88.52 -31.11
N ALA A 209 -30.18 88.42 -32.02
CA ALA A 209 -30.80 87.16 -32.42
C ALA A 209 -29.81 86.11 -32.97
N GLN A 210 -28.81 86.55 -33.74
CA GLN A 210 -27.82 85.64 -34.33
C GLN A 210 -26.91 85.02 -33.27
N ALA A 211 -26.36 85.85 -32.37
CA ALA A 211 -25.52 85.39 -31.27
C ALA A 211 -26.31 84.54 -30.25
N TRP A 212 -27.56 84.93 -29.97
CA TRP A 212 -28.46 84.16 -29.11
C TRP A 212 -28.73 82.77 -29.66
N THR A 213 -29.03 82.64 -30.96
CA THR A 213 -29.38 81.35 -31.58
C THR A 213 -28.21 80.37 -31.53
N GLN A 214 -26.98 80.86 -31.75
CA GLN A 214 -25.78 80.05 -31.69
C GLN A 214 -25.50 79.59 -30.24
N ASP A 215 -25.51 80.51 -29.28
CA ASP A 215 -25.24 80.19 -27.87
C ASP A 215 -26.37 79.33 -27.24
N PHE A 216 -27.62 79.49 -27.70
CA PHE A 216 -28.74 78.62 -27.35
C PHE A 216 -28.52 77.20 -27.87
N ALA A 217 -28.19 77.06 -29.16
CA ALA A 217 -27.99 75.76 -29.79
C ALA A 217 -26.86 74.97 -29.12
N ASP A 218 -25.74 75.63 -28.82
CA ASP A 218 -24.59 75.00 -28.15
C ASP A 218 -24.95 74.52 -26.74
N ARG A 219 -25.56 75.39 -25.92
CA ARG A 219 -25.93 75.06 -24.52
C ARG A 219 -27.03 74.01 -24.43
N MET A 220 -28.04 74.09 -25.29
CA MET A 220 -29.13 73.12 -25.34
C MET A 220 -28.63 71.75 -25.77
N SER A 221 -27.76 71.69 -26.77
CA SER A 221 -27.15 70.44 -27.24
C SER A 221 -26.29 69.80 -26.16
N LEU A 222 -25.53 70.61 -25.42
CA LEU A 222 -24.74 70.14 -24.28
C LEU A 222 -25.62 69.61 -23.15
N ALA A 223 -26.72 70.29 -22.82
CA ALA A 223 -27.66 69.83 -21.80
C ALA A 223 -28.30 68.47 -22.16
N ILE A 224 -28.66 68.27 -23.42
CA ILE A 224 -29.21 66.98 -23.90
C ILE A 224 -28.13 65.90 -23.92
N ALA A 225 -26.92 66.22 -24.41
CA ALA A 225 -25.81 65.29 -24.46
C ALA A 225 -25.39 64.82 -23.07
N ASP A 226 -25.39 65.71 -22.07
CA ASP A 226 -25.09 65.35 -20.68
C ASP A 226 -26.09 64.33 -20.11
N GLU A 227 -27.39 64.52 -20.33
CA GLU A 227 -28.41 63.57 -19.84
C GLU A 227 -28.32 62.23 -20.58
N LEU A 228 -28.09 62.25 -21.90
CA LEU A 228 -27.93 61.02 -22.68
C LEU A 228 -26.65 60.26 -22.30
N ASN A 229 -25.55 60.97 -22.07
CA ASN A 229 -24.30 60.37 -21.61
C ASN A 229 -24.43 59.84 -20.18
N GLY A 230 -25.11 60.57 -19.29
CA GLY A 230 -25.42 60.08 -17.94
C GLY A 230 -26.28 58.81 -17.95
N MET A 231 -27.31 58.75 -18.81
CA MET A 231 -28.09 57.52 -19.01
C MET A 231 -27.23 56.38 -19.58
N ALA A 232 -26.34 56.66 -20.52
CA ALA A 232 -25.44 55.66 -21.08
C ALA A 232 -24.43 55.13 -20.05
N GLU A 233 -23.95 55.98 -19.15
CA GLU A 233 -23.08 55.62 -18.01
C GLU A 233 -23.84 54.78 -16.97
N GLU A 234 -25.10 55.10 -16.67
CA GLU A 234 -25.95 54.30 -15.77
C GLU A 234 -26.35 52.94 -16.37
N LEU A 235 -26.45 52.86 -17.70
CA LEU A 235 -26.70 51.61 -18.45
C LEU A 235 -25.43 50.79 -18.69
N ALA A 236 -24.25 51.36 -18.50
CA ALA A 236 -22.98 50.64 -18.66
C ALA A 236 -22.91 49.54 -17.60
N SER A 237 -23.03 48.29 -18.05
CA SER A 237 -23.04 47.13 -17.16
C SER A 237 -21.69 47.02 -16.44
N ALA A 238 -21.71 46.76 -15.13
CA ALA A 238 -20.48 46.37 -14.42
C ALA A 238 -19.85 45.16 -15.14
N PRO A 239 -18.51 45.12 -15.32
CA PRO A 239 -17.86 44.00 -15.99
C PRO A 239 -18.17 42.70 -15.24
N VAL A 240 -18.69 41.72 -15.96
CA VAL A 240 -18.98 40.39 -15.39
C VAL A 240 -17.66 39.71 -15.06
N ASP A 241 -17.40 39.46 -13.78
CA ASP A 241 -16.21 38.71 -13.35
C ASP A 241 -16.38 37.21 -13.64
N LEU A 242 -15.70 36.75 -14.69
CA LEU A 242 -15.67 35.35 -15.08
C LEU A 242 -14.52 34.57 -14.43
N ALA A 243 -13.62 35.22 -13.68
CA ALA A 243 -12.44 34.57 -13.13
C ALA A 243 -12.81 33.45 -12.15
N GLY A 244 -13.82 33.66 -11.30
CA GLY A 244 -14.33 32.65 -10.37
C GLY A 244 -14.92 31.40 -11.04
N PRO A 245 -15.91 31.56 -11.95
CA PRO A 245 -16.46 30.44 -12.74
C PRO A 245 -15.42 29.68 -13.55
N LEU A 246 -14.51 30.38 -14.23
CA LEU A 246 -13.45 29.76 -15.04
C LEU A 246 -12.43 29.02 -14.16
N SER A 247 -12.09 29.56 -12.99
CA SER A 247 -11.22 28.88 -12.02
C SER A 247 -11.86 27.59 -11.49
N THR A 248 -13.16 27.62 -11.19
CA THR A 248 -13.90 26.44 -10.75
C THR A 248 -13.95 25.36 -11.83
N LEU A 249 -14.22 25.74 -13.09
CA LEU A 249 -14.17 24.83 -14.23
C LEU A 249 -12.76 24.24 -14.41
N ALA A 250 -11.72 25.06 -14.37
CA ALA A 250 -10.34 24.62 -14.52
C ALA A 250 -9.95 23.59 -13.45
N LYS A 251 -10.36 23.81 -12.18
CA LYS A 251 -10.15 22.83 -11.09
C LYS A 251 -10.89 21.52 -11.32
N ALA A 252 -12.15 21.58 -11.77
CA ALA A 252 -12.93 20.39 -12.07
C ALA A 252 -12.32 19.57 -13.22
N VAL A 253 -11.86 20.24 -14.28
CA VAL A 253 -11.16 19.61 -15.40
C VAL A 253 -9.85 18.98 -14.95
N ALA A 254 -9.01 19.71 -14.21
CA ALA A 254 -7.74 19.18 -13.70
C ALA A 254 -7.96 17.92 -12.85
N ALA A 255 -8.90 17.97 -11.90
CA ALA A 255 -9.22 16.82 -11.05
C ALA A 255 -9.75 15.62 -11.85
N HIS A 256 -10.54 15.85 -12.90
CA HIS A 256 -11.02 14.79 -13.78
C HIS A 256 -9.89 14.18 -14.61
N VAL A 257 -8.99 14.99 -15.18
CA VAL A 257 -7.82 14.50 -15.92
C VAL A 257 -6.89 13.69 -15.01
N ASP A 258 -6.63 14.15 -13.80
CA ASP A 258 -5.81 13.43 -12.82
C ASP A 258 -6.41 12.07 -12.48
N LYS A 259 -7.73 12.00 -12.25
CA LYS A 259 -8.44 10.73 -12.02
C LYS A 259 -8.40 9.81 -13.25
N ALA A 260 -8.61 10.35 -14.44
CA ALA A 260 -8.55 9.59 -15.69
C ALA A 260 -7.14 8.99 -15.91
N LEU A 261 -6.09 9.79 -15.69
CA LEU A 261 -4.70 9.34 -15.80
C LEU A 261 -4.37 8.30 -14.74
N ALA A 262 -4.83 8.48 -13.50
CA ALA A 262 -4.64 7.50 -12.42
C ALA A 262 -5.33 6.16 -12.74
N ASN A 263 -6.57 6.20 -13.25
CA ASN A 263 -7.30 5.00 -13.67
C ASN A 263 -6.59 4.29 -14.83
N PHE A 264 -6.09 5.04 -15.82
CA PHE A 264 -5.36 4.48 -16.94
C PHE A 264 -4.01 3.88 -16.53
N SER A 265 -3.24 4.59 -15.71
CA SER A 265 -1.98 4.11 -15.15
C SER A 265 -2.18 2.86 -14.30
N GLY A 266 -3.19 2.86 -13.42
CA GLY A 266 -3.57 1.68 -12.63
C GLY A 266 -3.96 0.49 -13.50
N ALA A 267 -4.79 0.71 -14.52
CA ALA A 267 -5.24 -0.34 -15.44
C ALA A 267 -4.08 -0.96 -16.27
N THR A 268 -3.09 -0.15 -16.64
CA THR A 268 -1.94 -0.60 -17.44
C THR A 268 -0.78 -1.12 -16.61
N ALA A 269 -0.73 -0.83 -15.30
CA ALA A 269 0.33 -1.28 -14.40
C ALA A 269 0.47 -2.81 -14.38
N GLY A 270 -0.65 -3.56 -14.38
CA GLY A 270 -0.63 -5.02 -14.43
C GLY A 270 0.02 -5.57 -15.70
N LEU A 271 -0.23 -4.93 -16.86
CA LEU A 271 0.38 -5.31 -18.13
C LEU A 271 1.88 -4.97 -18.14
N GLN A 272 2.23 -3.75 -17.73
CA GLN A 272 3.63 -3.31 -17.67
C GLN A 272 4.47 -4.22 -16.78
N ARG A 273 3.95 -4.63 -15.61
CA ARG A 273 4.63 -5.57 -14.71
C ARG A 273 4.88 -6.92 -15.41
N ARG A 274 3.86 -7.52 -16.02
CA ARG A 274 4.02 -8.81 -16.72
C ARG A 274 5.04 -8.72 -17.86
N THR A 275 5.01 -7.63 -18.65
CA THR A 275 5.99 -7.39 -19.72
C THR A 275 7.41 -7.24 -19.16
N ASN A 276 7.59 -6.51 -18.06
CA ASN A 276 8.88 -6.36 -17.40
C ASN A 276 9.40 -7.71 -16.88
N LEU A 277 8.54 -8.54 -16.29
CA LEU A 277 8.93 -9.87 -15.83
C LEU A 277 9.33 -10.79 -16.97
N LEU A 278 8.62 -10.75 -18.10
CA LEU A 278 9.02 -11.49 -19.30
C LEU A 278 10.38 -11.02 -19.81
N TRP A 279 10.59 -9.70 -19.91
CA TRP A 279 11.89 -9.15 -20.29
C TRP A 279 13.01 -9.59 -19.34
N TRP A 280 12.78 -9.52 -18.03
CA TRP A 280 13.73 -9.96 -17.02
C TRP A 280 14.10 -11.45 -17.17
N LYS A 281 13.10 -12.32 -17.40
CA LYS A 281 13.32 -13.75 -17.66
C LYS A 281 14.16 -13.97 -18.93
N GLU A 282 13.85 -13.28 -20.03
CA GLU A 282 14.54 -13.49 -21.31
C GLU A 282 15.94 -12.85 -21.35
N ALA A 283 16.13 -11.70 -20.70
CA ALA A 283 17.42 -11.01 -20.65
C ALA A 283 18.46 -11.75 -19.78
N LEU A 284 18.01 -12.63 -18.88
CA LEU A 284 18.84 -13.42 -17.96
C LEU A 284 19.89 -12.58 -17.22
N TYR A 285 19.55 -11.35 -16.86
CA TYR A 285 20.46 -10.40 -16.23
C TYR A 285 20.03 -10.06 -14.81
N SER A 286 20.99 -10.01 -13.89
CA SER A 286 20.81 -9.56 -12.51
C SER A 286 21.12 -8.07 -12.39
N PRO A 287 20.11 -7.21 -12.13
CA PRO A 287 20.35 -5.83 -11.74
C PRO A 287 21.14 -5.72 -10.43
N SER A 288 20.90 -6.59 -9.46
CA SER A 288 21.58 -6.54 -8.15
C SER A 288 23.06 -6.92 -8.22
N ALA A 289 23.44 -7.90 -9.04
CA ALA A 289 24.83 -8.35 -9.18
C ALA A 289 25.56 -7.75 -10.39
N HIS A 290 24.84 -7.02 -11.26
CA HIS A 290 25.35 -6.47 -12.53
C HIS A 290 26.03 -7.53 -13.42
N ALA A 291 25.43 -8.73 -13.50
CA ALA A 291 25.97 -9.87 -14.23
C ALA A 291 24.84 -10.73 -14.82
N SER A 292 25.17 -11.54 -15.83
CA SER A 292 24.26 -12.56 -16.36
C SER A 292 24.05 -13.68 -15.34
N TYR A 293 22.82 -14.12 -15.12
CA TYR A 293 22.53 -15.29 -14.28
C TYR A 293 23.19 -16.56 -14.82
N ALA A 294 23.40 -16.66 -16.13
CA ALA A 294 24.05 -17.81 -16.75
C ALA A 294 25.54 -17.94 -16.37
N ASP A 295 26.17 -16.83 -15.98
CA ASP A 295 27.58 -16.80 -15.59
C ASP A 295 27.77 -17.15 -14.11
N LEU A 296 26.71 -17.01 -13.29
CA LEU A 296 26.72 -17.23 -11.85
C LEU A 296 26.54 -18.71 -11.46
N PRO A 297 27.01 -19.14 -10.28
CA PRO A 297 26.69 -20.44 -9.72
C PRO A 297 25.16 -20.60 -9.52
N PRO A 298 24.56 -21.76 -9.81
CA PRO A 298 23.10 -21.92 -9.89
C PRO A 298 22.32 -21.50 -8.64
N PHE A 299 22.85 -21.77 -7.44
CA PHE A 299 22.21 -21.40 -6.18
C PHE A 299 22.35 -19.91 -5.85
N GLU A 300 23.44 -19.28 -6.29
CA GLU A 300 23.62 -17.84 -6.17
C GLU A 300 22.75 -17.11 -7.19
N ALA A 301 22.69 -17.63 -8.43
CA ALA A 301 21.78 -17.17 -9.46
C ALA A 301 20.33 -17.25 -8.99
N SER A 302 19.89 -18.37 -8.41
CA SER A 302 18.51 -18.53 -7.94
C SER A 302 18.15 -17.61 -6.77
N ALA A 303 19.09 -17.37 -5.85
CA ALA A 303 18.92 -16.42 -4.76
C ALA A 303 18.85 -14.97 -5.26
N LEU A 304 19.69 -14.60 -6.23
CA LEU A 304 19.66 -13.27 -6.85
C LEU A 304 18.42 -13.08 -7.73
N MET A 305 17.96 -14.11 -8.43
CA MET A 305 16.69 -14.08 -9.15
C MET A 305 15.51 -13.84 -8.19
N ALA A 306 15.51 -14.45 -7.01
CA ALA A 306 14.52 -14.20 -5.97
C ALA A 306 14.55 -12.74 -5.49
N LEU A 307 15.74 -12.18 -5.26
CA LEU A 307 15.92 -10.78 -4.88
C LEU A 307 15.47 -9.81 -5.97
N ASP A 308 15.91 -10.03 -7.21
CA ASP A 308 15.63 -9.16 -8.34
C ASP A 308 14.15 -9.21 -8.73
N LEU A 309 13.51 -10.37 -8.61
CA LEU A 309 12.06 -10.50 -8.77
C LEU A 309 11.34 -9.75 -7.65
N HIS A 310 11.75 -9.93 -6.40
CA HIS A 310 11.17 -9.25 -5.25
C HIS A 310 11.16 -7.72 -5.41
N GLN A 311 12.24 -7.15 -5.95
CA GLN A 311 12.34 -5.71 -6.21
C GLN A 311 11.41 -5.23 -7.34
N GLN A 312 11.04 -6.10 -8.28
CA GLN A 312 10.19 -5.77 -9.42
C GLN A 312 8.69 -5.94 -9.15
N VAL A 313 8.32 -6.79 -8.20
CA VAL A 313 6.91 -7.11 -7.91
C VAL A 313 6.41 -6.41 -6.65
N PRO A 314 5.12 -6.03 -6.56
CA PRO A 314 4.53 -5.50 -5.33
C PRO A 314 4.45 -6.56 -4.21
N THR A 315 4.22 -6.08 -2.99
CA THR A 315 4.06 -6.93 -1.79
C THR A 315 3.01 -8.02 -1.98
N TYR A 316 1.89 -7.68 -2.60
CA TYR A 316 0.83 -8.62 -2.94
C TYR A 316 1.10 -9.16 -4.35
N SER A 317 1.61 -10.38 -4.42
CA SER A 317 1.91 -11.06 -5.67
C SER A 317 1.11 -12.36 -5.73
N PRO A 318 0.42 -12.64 -6.85
CA PRO A 318 -0.38 -13.87 -6.97
C PRO A 318 0.53 -15.10 -6.99
N ALA A 319 -0.03 -16.27 -6.65
CA ALA A 319 0.68 -17.55 -6.69
C ALA A 319 1.45 -17.81 -8.02
N SER A 320 0.92 -17.30 -9.14
CA SER A 320 1.56 -17.39 -10.46
C SER A 320 2.95 -16.73 -10.55
N VAL A 321 3.24 -15.72 -9.71
CA VAL A 321 4.58 -15.09 -9.66
C VAL A 321 5.60 -16.05 -9.06
N SER A 322 5.23 -16.80 -8.02
CA SER A 322 6.13 -17.83 -7.44
C SER A 322 6.37 -18.98 -8.42
N ALA A 323 5.33 -19.40 -9.15
CA ALA A 323 5.48 -20.38 -10.22
C ALA A 323 6.37 -19.86 -11.36
N PHE A 324 6.22 -18.59 -11.74
CA PHE A 324 7.05 -17.93 -12.74
C PHE A 324 8.53 -17.89 -12.33
N LEU A 325 8.84 -17.57 -11.07
CA LEU A 325 10.21 -17.61 -10.54
C LEU A 325 10.82 -19.01 -10.68
N ARG A 326 10.08 -20.03 -10.25
CA ARG A 326 10.52 -21.42 -10.31
C ARG A 326 10.84 -21.82 -11.75
N GLU A 327 9.98 -21.50 -12.71
CA GLU A 327 10.25 -21.80 -14.11
C GLU A 327 11.37 -20.96 -14.72
N ALA A 328 11.52 -19.70 -14.30
CA ALA A 328 12.63 -18.88 -14.74
C ALA A 328 13.98 -19.47 -14.29
N ILE A 329 14.06 -20.00 -13.06
CA ILE A 329 15.25 -20.69 -12.54
C ILE A 329 15.51 -21.99 -13.31
N TYR A 330 14.47 -22.79 -13.60
CA TYR A 330 14.62 -24.03 -14.38
C TYR A 330 15.09 -23.79 -15.81
N CYS A 331 14.76 -22.63 -16.39
CA CYS A 331 15.19 -22.26 -17.74
C CYS A 331 16.67 -21.81 -17.80
N LEU A 332 17.38 -21.71 -16.68
CA LEU A 332 18.81 -21.36 -16.70
C LEU A 332 19.62 -22.41 -17.44
N PRO A 333 20.56 -22.02 -18.32
CA PRO A 333 21.37 -22.96 -19.06
C PRO A 333 22.27 -23.74 -18.10
N ALA A 334 22.04 -25.05 -17.98
CA ALA A 334 22.93 -25.92 -17.21
C ALA A 334 24.33 -25.93 -17.85
N LYS A 335 25.36 -25.55 -17.10
CA LYS A 335 26.75 -25.76 -17.53
C LYS A 335 27.00 -27.26 -17.66
N LYS A 336 27.21 -27.72 -18.89
CA LYS A 336 27.50 -29.14 -19.20
C LYS A 336 28.77 -29.56 -18.44
N GLY A 337 28.65 -30.52 -17.52
CA GLY A 337 29.79 -31.17 -16.87
C GLY A 337 29.83 -31.10 -15.33
N GLU A 338 28.98 -30.28 -14.70
CA GLU A 338 28.91 -30.23 -13.23
C GLU A 338 27.82 -31.17 -12.71
N GLN A 339 28.24 -32.36 -12.27
CA GLN A 339 27.40 -33.40 -11.64
C GLN A 339 26.84 -33.02 -10.26
N GLY A 340 26.92 -31.74 -9.85
CA GLY A 340 26.48 -31.22 -8.55
C GLY A 340 25.30 -30.24 -8.60
N ASN A 341 24.59 -30.18 -9.73
CA ASN A 341 23.59 -29.13 -9.99
C ASN A 341 22.18 -29.38 -9.44
N ASP A 342 21.89 -30.59 -8.96
CA ASP A 342 20.49 -30.95 -8.72
C ASP A 342 20.02 -30.56 -7.31
N LYS A 343 20.85 -30.80 -6.28
CA LYS A 343 20.54 -30.47 -4.89
C LYS A 343 21.79 -30.21 -4.05
N ARG A 344 21.65 -29.38 -3.02
CA ARG A 344 22.67 -29.13 -1.99
C ARG A 344 22.05 -29.08 -0.60
N ASP A 345 22.82 -29.45 0.41
CA ASP A 345 22.40 -29.38 1.80
C ASP A 345 22.19 -27.94 2.26
N PHE A 346 21.18 -27.74 3.11
CA PHE A 346 20.76 -26.44 3.60
C PHE A 346 21.90 -25.70 4.32
N ALA A 347 22.74 -26.40 5.10
CA ALA A 347 23.85 -25.77 5.81
C ALA A 347 24.89 -25.16 4.86
N SER A 348 25.21 -25.85 3.76
CA SER A 348 26.08 -25.33 2.70
C SER A 348 25.46 -24.11 2.00
N LEU A 349 24.15 -24.14 1.72
CA LEU A 349 23.45 -23.01 1.10
C LEU A 349 23.47 -21.76 1.99
N VAL A 350 23.19 -21.93 3.28
CA VAL A 350 23.23 -20.83 4.25
C VAL A 350 24.65 -20.29 4.41
N ARG A 351 25.66 -21.16 4.42
CA ARG A 351 27.08 -20.74 4.45
C ARG A 351 27.41 -19.88 3.24
N ASP A 352 27.08 -20.34 2.04
CA ASP A 352 27.41 -19.61 0.80
C ASP A 352 26.65 -18.28 0.70
N ALA A 353 25.39 -18.24 1.11
CA ALA A 353 24.62 -16.99 1.20
C ALA A 353 25.27 -15.96 2.13
N ARG A 354 25.98 -16.43 3.17
CA ARG A 354 26.67 -15.60 4.15
C ARG A 354 28.06 -15.14 3.69
N THR A 355 28.76 -15.91 2.85
CA THR A 355 30.19 -15.69 2.56
C THR A 355 30.50 -15.27 1.13
N THR A 356 29.74 -15.73 0.15
CA THR A 356 30.05 -15.49 -1.28
C THR A 356 29.91 -14.01 -1.64
N ALA A 357 30.75 -13.53 -2.56
CA ALA A 357 30.78 -12.12 -2.95
C ALA A 357 29.48 -11.70 -3.67
N HIS A 358 28.97 -12.53 -4.58
CA HIS A 358 27.75 -12.26 -5.35
C HIS A 358 26.51 -12.09 -4.47
N MET A 359 26.49 -12.69 -3.27
CA MET A 359 25.38 -12.60 -2.33
C MET A 359 25.37 -11.32 -1.48
N GLN A 360 26.33 -10.41 -1.66
CA GLN A 360 26.39 -9.14 -0.91
C GLN A 360 25.10 -8.30 -1.01
N PRO A 361 24.49 -8.08 -2.20
CA PRO A 361 23.24 -7.32 -2.30
C PRO A 361 22.10 -7.97 -1.51
N PHE A 362 22.01 -9.30 -1.54
CA PHE A 362 21.02 -10.07 -0.79
C PHE A 362 21.20 -9.89 0.72
N ARG A 363 22.44 -10.03 1.22
CA ARG A 363 22.76 -9.84 2.65
C ARG A 363 22.39 -8.45 3.15
N LEU A 364 22.68 -7.42 2.35
CA LEU A 364 22.35 -6.04 2.70
C LEU A 364 20.84 -5.84 2.86
N LEU A 365 20.03 -6.37 1.94
CA LEU A 365 18.58 -6.28 2.05
C LEU A 365 18.06 -7.13 3.22
N ALA A 366 18.56 -8.35 3.38
CA ALA A 366 18.19 -9.24 4.49
C ALA A 366 18.43 -8.60 5.86
N ALA A 367 19.55 -7.88 6.03
CA ALA A 367 19.89 -7.16 7.26
C ALA A 367 18.94 -5.98 7.55
N GLN A 368 18.41 -5.34 6.51
CA GLN A 368 17.37 -4.31 6.65
C GLN A 368 16.01 -4.92 7.00
N TYR A 369 15.76 -6.13 6.52
CA TYR A 369 14.47 -6.81 6.62
C TYR A 369 14.26 -7.62 7.88
N ALA A 370 15.34 -8.06 8.52
CA ALA A 370 15.25 -8.84 9.73
C ALA A 370 16.35 -8.42 10.72
N PRO A 371 16.04 -8.31 12.02
CA PRO A 371 17.06 -8.08 13.03
C PRO A 371 17.95 -9.32 13.18
N ALA A 372 19.03 -9.19 13.94
CA ALA A 372 19.88 -10.32 14.33
C ALA A 372 19.06 -11.44 14.99
N PRO A 373 19.42 -12.71 14.78
CA PRO A 373 18.66 -13.84 15.30
C PRO A 373 18.73 -13.91 16.83
N ILE A 374 17.56 -14.02 17.48
CA ILE A 374 17.43 -14.17 18.95
C ILE A 374 16.83 -15.54 19.31
N GLY A 375 16.08 -16.16 18.39
CA GLY A 375 15.43 -17.47 18.53
C GLY A 375 14.95 -17.97 17.18
N ARG A 376 14.00 -18.90 17.17
CA ARG A 376 13.34 -19.41 15.94
C ARG A 376 12.79 -18.24 15.11
N GLY A 377 13.20 -18.14 13.85
CA GLY A 377 12.85 -17.01 13.01
C GLY A 377 13.31 -17.12 11.56
N PRO A 378 13.01 -16.09 10.75
CA PRO A 378 13.25 -16.10 9.30
C PRO A 378 14.72 -16.27 8.95
N LEU A 379 15.00 -16.95 7.84
CA LEU A 379 16.37 -17.20 7.38
C LEU A 379 17.11 -15.90 7.04
N LEU A 380 16.38 -14.83 6.69
CA LEU A 380 16.93 -13.50 6.44
C LEU A 380 17.75 -12.97 7.63
N SER A 381 17.35 -13.28 8.87
CA SER A 381 18.13 -12.89 10.07
C SER A 381 19.53 -13.50 10.06
N LEU A 382 19.66 -14.77 9.67
CA LEU A 382 20.94 -15.48 9.62
C LEU A 382 21.82 -15.01 8.46
N ILE A 383 21.20 -14.73 7.31
CA ILE A 383 21.92 -14.28 6.10
C ILE A 383 22.38 -12.82 6.25
N GLY A 384 21.52 -11.95 6.78
CA GLY A 384 21.78 -10.52 6.92
C GLY A 384 22.77 -10.17 8.04
N HIS A 385 22.85 -10.99 9.08
CA HIS A 385 23.71 -10.76 10.24
C HIS A 385 24.73 -11.90 10.42
N PRO A 386 25.68 -12.07 9.47
CA PRO A 386 26.67 -13.12 9.58
C PRO A 386 27.61 -12.84 10.77
N GLN A 387 27.70 -13.78 11.71
CA GLN A 387 28.78 -13.81 12.71
C GLN A 387 30.12 -14.25 12.07
N ASP A 388 31.23 -13.89 12.73
CA ASP A 388 32.62 -13.94 12.23
C ASP A 388 33.09 -15.31 11.68
N SER A 389 32.43 -16.43 12.01
CA SER A 389 32.86 -17.78 11.61
C SER A 389 32.30 -18.28 10.26
N GLY A 390 31.29 -17.64 9.66
CA GLY A 390 30.64 -18.07 8.40
C GLY A 390 29.86 -19.40 8.48
N ALA A 391 30.27 -20.34 9.35
CA ALA A 391 29.60 -21.61 9.63
C ALA A 391 28.72 -21.49 10.88
N VAL A 392 27.47 -21.96 10.77
CA VAL A 392 26.58 -22.18 11.91
C VAL A 392 26.61 -23.68 12.22
N GLU A 393 26.77 -24.04 13.50
CA GLU A 393 26.63 -25.43 13.92
C GLU A 393 25.25 -25.98 13.54
N ALA A 394 25.16 -27.23 13.08
CA ALA A 394 23.92 -27.84 12.59
C ALA A 394 22.76 -27.74 13.60
N THR A 395 23.04 -28.00 14.88
CA THR A 395 22.07 -27.90 15.99
C THR A 395 21.54 -26.48 16.15
N THR A 396 22.43 -25.48 16.06
CA THR A 396 22.08 -24.06 16.15
C THR A 396 21.31 -23.60 14.90
N LEU A 397 21.70 -24.08 13.72
CA LEU A 397 21.00 -23.79 12.47
C LEU A 397 19.56 -24.33 12.53
N HIS A 398 19.40 -25.58 12.96
CA HIS A 398 18.09 -26.17 13.17
C HIS A 398 17.31 -25.43 14.25
N ALA A 399 17.92 -24.97 15.34
CA ALA A 399 17.25 -24.21 16.42
C ALA A 399 16.85 -22.77 16.04
N LEU A 400 17.49 -22.16 15.03
CA LEU A 400 17.16 -20.82 14.56
C LEU A 400 16.22 -20.83 13.33
N SER A 401 16.47 -21.69 12.35
CA SER A 401 15.73 -21.69 11.07
C SER A 401 14.58 -22.70 10.98
N GLY A 402 14.60 -23.76 11.78
CA GLY A 402 13.59 -24.82 11.77
C GLY A 402 13.77 -25.83 10.64
N VAL A 403 14.87 -25.73 9.89
CA VAL A 403 15.23 -26.65 8.80
C VAL A 403 16.47 -27.42 9.23
N ASP A 404 16.44 -28.74 9.03
CA ASP A 404 17.59 -29.58 9.32
C ASP A 404 18.77 -29.25 8.38
N ALA A 405 19.98 -29.25 8.92
CA ALA A 405 21.19 -28.90 8.19
C ALA A 405 21.42 -29.77 6.94
N SER A 406 20.99 -31.04 6.98
CA SER A 406 21.11 -32.01 5.89
C SER A 406 19.98 -31.95 4.86
N THR A 407 18.97 -31.11 5.07
CA THR A 407 17.86 -30.95 4.13
C THR A 407 18.39 -30.54 2.76
N GLU A 408 18.14 -31.36 1.75
CA GLU A 408 18.58 -31.09 0.39
C GLU A 408 17.58 -30.21 -0.37
N MET A 409 18.06 -29.13 -0.98
CA MET A 409 17.23 -28.23 -1.79
C MET A 409 17.77 -28.10 -3.21
N SER A 410 16.87 -28.05 -4.19
CA SER A 410 17.21 -27.66 -5.57
C SER A 410 17.42 -26.14 -5.68
N PRO A 411 18.05 -25.63 -6.75
CA PRO A 411 18.15 -24.18 -6.96
C PRO A 411 16.77 -23.50 -6.99
N SER A 412 15.76 -24.17 -7.55
CA SER A 412 14.39 -23.65 -7.65
C SER A 412 13.70 -23.58 -6.29
N ASP A 413 13.92 -24.57 -5.41
CA ASP A 413 13.36 -24.59 -4.06
C ASP A 413 14.02 -23.53 -3.19
N TRP A 414 15.35 -23.40 -3.30
CA TRP A 414 16.12 -22.37 -2.61
C TRP A 414 15.68 -20.95 -3.01
N GLY A 415 15.59 -20.66 -4.32
CA GLY A 415 15.13 -19.36 -4.80
C GLY A 415 13.70 -19.04 -4.36
N THR A 416 12.79 -20.03 -4.45
CA THR A 416 11.39 -19.87 -4.01
C THR A 416 11.30 -19.65 -2.50
N TYR A 417 12.09 -20.36 -1.70
CA TYR A 417 12.16 -20.20 -0.25
C TYR A 417 12.57 -18.77 0.10
N LEU A 418 13.66 -18.28 -0.49
CA LEU A 418 14.16 -16.92 -0.25
C LEU A 418 13.20 -15.83 -0.74
N PHE A 419 12.53 -16.04 -1.88
CA PHE A 419 11.53 -15.09 -2.37
C PHE A 419 10.37 -14.93 -1.38
N ARG A 420 9.86 -16.03 -0.84
CA ARG A 420 8.78 -16.01 0.17
C ARG A 420 9.21 -15.29 1.45
N GLU A 421 10.43 -15.52 1.91
CA GLU A 421 11.00 -14.80 3.05
C GLU A 421 11.03 -13.28 2.81
N LEU A 422 11.51 -12.86 1.62
CA LEU A 422 11.57 -11.44 1.23
C LEU A 422 10.16 -10.82 1.14
N GLN A 423 9.19 -11.53 0.56
CA GLN A 423 7.79 -11.07 0.51
C GLN A 423 7.19 -10.93 1.91
N SER A 424 7.43 -11.91 2.79
CA SER A 424 6.96 -11.91 4.18
C SER A 424 7.52 -10.72 4.98
N ALA A 425 8.83 -10.49 4.88
CA ALA A 425 9.48 -9.39 5.57
C ALA A 425 9.02 -8.01 5.07
N ARG A 426 8.94 -7.82 3.74
CA ARG A 426 8.45 -6.56 3.16
C ARG A 426 7.02 -6.26 3.59
N ALA A 427 6.14 -7.26 3.59
CA ALA A 427 4.76 -7.08 4.00
C ALA A 427 4.65 -6.50 5.42
N THR A 428 5.48 -6.99 6.35
CA THR A 428 5.38 -6.64 7.77
C THR A 428 6.17 -5.40 8.17
N ILE A 429 7.23 -5.05 7.44
CA ILE A 429 8.01 -3.82 7.65
C ILE A 429 7.29 -2.59 7.10
N ASP A 430 6.70 -2.71 5.90
CA ASP A 430 6.06 -1.59 5.22
C ASP A 430 4.65 -1.27 5.75
N ASN A 431 4.27 -1.79 6.93
CA ASN A 431 2.90 -1.70 7.42
C ASN A 431 2.42 -0.23 7.43
N PRO A 432 1.37 0.10 6.66
CA PRO A 432 0.91 1.47 6.40
C PRO A 432 0.35 2.19 7.64
N ILE A 433 0.22 1.54 8.80
CA ILE A 433 -0.15 2.19 10.07
C ILE A 433 0.82 3.36 10.41
N LYS A 434 2.07 3.35 9.91
CA LYS A 434 2.98 4.50 10.02
C LYS A 434 2.80 5.60 8.96
N ARG A 435 2.12 5.36 7.83
CA ARG A 435 1.89 6.39 6.78
C ARG A 435 0.65 7.25 7.03
N VAL A 436 -0.34 6.80 7.82
CA VAL A 436 -1.55 7.59 8.11
C VAL A 436 -1.28 8.77 9.08
N LYS A 437 -0.07 8.90 9.64
CA LYS A 437 0.32 10.06 10.48
C LYS A 437 1.16 11.13 9.76
N LYS A 438 1.35 11.04 8.46
CA LYS A 438 1.93 12.14 7.66
C LYS A 438 1.18 12.30 6.34
N LYS A 439 0.07 13.05 6.39
CA LYS A 439 -0.24 14.11 5.43
C LYS A 439 -1.28 15.04 6.04
#